data_AF-A0A4R5GYS5-F1
#
_entry.id   AF-A0A4R5GYS5-F1
#
_cell.length_a   1.000
_cell.length_b   1.000
_cell.length_c   1.000
_cell.angle_alpha   90.00
_cell.angle_beta   90.00
_cell.angle_gamma   90.00
#
_symmetry.space_group_name_H-M   'P 1'
#
loop_
_entity.id
_entity.type
_entity.pdbx_description
1 polymer ?
#
loop_
_entity_poly.entity_id
_entity_poly.type
_entity_poly.pdbx_seq_one_letter_code
_entity_poly.pdbx_strand_id
1 'polypeptide(L)'
;MELIVNNANSNANWRQLVQRLLKAEMSRRGVKYQDLSQRLSSIGVNQSADNLRNKVNKGIMGADLLLQIMYVLNMRRIEREDIIDIFADMDIDLEDS
;
A
#
# COMPACT_ATOMS: atom_id res chain seq x y z
N MET A 1 -18.48 22.14 -18.58
CA MET A 1 -17.38 21.94 -17.62
C MET A 1 -17.13 20.44 -17.64
N GLU A 2 -16.14 20.04 -18.42
CA GLU A 2 -15.84 18.62 -18.69
C GLU A 2 -15.36 18.01 -17.36
N LEU A 3 -16.14 17.07 -16.82
CA LEU A 3 -15.70 16.24 -15.71
C LEU A 3 -14.46 15.51 -16.20
N ILE A 4 -13.30 15.82 -15.61
CA ILE A 4 -12.09 15.04 -15.82
C ILE A 4 -12.41 13.65 -15.27
N VAL A 5 -12.80 12.72 -16.15
CA VAL A 5 -12.87 11.31 -15.81
C VAL A 5 -11.44 10.88 -15.57
N ASN A 6 -10.98 11.00 -14.33
CA ASN A 6 -9.70 10.46 -13.87
C ASN A 6 -9.84 8.93 -13.95
N ASN A 7 -9.51 8.39 -15.13
CA ASN A 7 -9.67 6.99 -15.45
C ASN A 7 -9.02 6.13 -14.36
N ALA A 8 -9.84 5.45 -13.56
CA ALA A 8 -9.42 4.63 -12.43
C ALA A 8 -8.45 3.49 -12.82
N ASN A 9 -8.32 3.26 -14.13
CA ASN A 9 -7.53 2.19 -14.73
C ASN A 9 -6.03 2.48 -14.92
N SER A 10 -5.53 3.65 -14.50
CA SER A 10 -4.09 3.89 -14.58
C SER A 10 -3.32 3.09 -13.52
N ASN A 11 -2.24 2.41 -13.92
CA ASN A 11 -1.32 1.75 -12.98
C ASN A 11 -0.78 2.72 -11.91
N ALA A 12 -0.77 4.03 -12.18
CA ALA A 12 -0.36 5.04 -11.22
C ALA A 12 -1.33 5.16 -10.03
N ASN A 13 -2.64 5.08 -10.29
CA ASN A 13 -3.65 5.16 -9.23
C ASN A 13 -3.58 3.96 -8.30
N TRP A 14 -3.45 2.75 -8.86
CA TRP A 14 -3.25 1.52 -8.07
C TRP A 14 -1.97 1.56 -7.23
N ARG A 15 -0.88 2.10 -7.76
CA ARG A 15 0.36 2.31 -6.98
C ARG A 15 0.15 3.27 -5.83
N GLN A 16 -0.57 4.38 -6.07
CA GLN A 16 -0.89 5.34 -5.02
C GLN A 16 -1.81 4.73 -3.94
N LEU A 17 -2.74 3.86 -4.32
CA LEU A 17 -3.54 3.08 -3.37
C LEU A 17 -2.65 2.18 -2.51
N VAL A 18 -1.75 1.39 -3.11
CA VAL A 18 -0.82 0.52 -2.37
C VAL A 18 0.02 1.33 -1.38
N GLN A 19 0.50 2.51 -1.80
CA GLN A 19 1.21 3.43 -0.92
C GLN A 19 0.34 3.87 0.27
N ARG A 20 -0.89 4.33 0.02
CA ARG A 20 -1.81 4.83 1.06
C ARG A 20 -2.17 3.72 2.05
N LEU A 21 -2.52 2.54 1.53
CA LEU A 21 -2.84 1.34 2.31
C LEU A 21 -1.69 0.98 3.26
N LEU A 22 -0.47 0.77 2.75
CA LEU A 22 0.66 0.36 3.59
C LEU A 22 1.05 1.42 4.62
N LYS A 23 0.98 2.71 4.27
CA LYS A 23 1.23 3.81 5.22
C LYS A 23 0.19 3.83 6.34
N ALA A 24 -1.09 3.62 6.02
CA ALA A 24 -2.15 3.54 7.01
C ALA A 24 -1.95 2.34 7.96
N GLU A 25 -1.61 1.17 7.42
CA GLU A 25 -1.36 -0.05 8.20
C GLU A 25 -0.17 0.09 9.14
N MET A 26 0.93 0.71 8.68
CA MET A 26 2.10 1.04 9.48
C MET A 26 1.75 2.05 10.59
N SER A 27 1.04 3.13 10.23
CA SER A 27 0.61 4.18 11.17
C SER A 27 -0.29 3.62 12.28
N ARG A 28 -1.30 2.83 11.91
CA ARG A 28 -2.24 2.18 12.86
C ARG A 28 -1.52 1.31 13.90
N ARG A 29 -0.34 0.80 13.57
CA ARG A 29 0.46 -0.09 14.42
C ARG A 29 1.69 0.58 15.03
N GLY A 30 1.91 1.88 14.78
CA GLY A 30 3.08 2.60 15.25
C GLY A 30 4.41 2.04 14.69
N VAL A 31 4.39 1.38 13.54
CA VAL A 31 5.58 0.73 12.94
C VAL A 31 6.28 1.71 12.02
N LYS A 32 7.58 1.96 12.26
CA LYS A 32 8.44 2.73 11.34
C LYS A 32 9.14 1.79 10.36
N TYR A 33 9.77 2.34 9.32
CA TYR A 33 10.51 1.55 8.33
C TYR A 33 11.67 0.73 8.93
N GLN A 34 12.29 1.23 10.00
CA GLN A 34 13.33 0.48 10.73
C GLN A 34 12.74 -0.76 11.42
N ASP A 35 11.58 -0.60 12.08
CA ASP A 35 10.88 -1.72 12.72
C ASP A 35 10.39 -2.73 11.68
N LEU A 36 9.85 -2.26 10.55
CA LEU A 36 9.43 -3.12 9.45
C LEU A 36 10.60 -3.93 8.87
N SER A 37 11.75 -3.27 8.66
CA SER A 37 12.99 -3.91 8.23
C SER A 37 13.40 -5.03 9.20
N GLN A 38 13.42 -4.73 10.50
CA GLN A 38 13.79 -5.71 11.53
C GLN A 38 12.81 -6.90 11.57
N ARG A 39 11.51 -6.64 11.46
CA ARG A 39 10.49 -7.70 11.45
C ARG A 39 10.60 -8.58 10.21
N LEU A 40 10.84 -8.01 9.04
CA LEU A 40 11.09 -8.79 7.81
C LEU A 40 12.35 -9.64 7.95
N SER A 41 13.42 -9.09 8.52
CA SER A 41 14.65 -9.86 8.77
C SER A 41 14.41 -11.06 9.70
N SER A 42 13.50 -10.94 10.69
CA SER A 42 13.16 -12.06 11.59
C SER A 42 12.51 -13.26 10.89
N ILE A 43 11.96 -13.07 9.67
CA ILE A 43 11.42 -14.14 8.83
C ILE A 43 12.33 -14.49 7.64
N GLY A 44 13.59 -14.03 7.65
CA GLY A 44 14.57 -14.28 6.59
C GLY A 44 14.47 -13.35 5.39
N VAL A 45 13.64 -12.30 5.45
CA VAL A 45 13.45 -11.34 4.35
C VAL A 45 14.31 -10.10 4.61
N ASN A 46 15.46 -10.03 3.96
CA ASN A 46 16.39 -8.91 4.14
C ASN A 46 15.98 -7.72 3.26
N GLN A 47 15.42 -6.68 3.87
CA GLN A 47 15.14 -5.40 3.22
C GLN A 47 15.63 -4.26 4.12
N SER A 48 16.43 -3.33 3.60
CA SER A 48 16.80 -2.12 4.36
C SER A 48 15.62 -1.17 4.51
N ALA A 49 15.60 -0.38 5.58
CA ALA A 49 14.56 0.62 5.83
C ALA A 49 14.39 1.62 4.68
N ASP A 50 15.49 2.06 4.05
CA ASP A 50 15.44 2.99 2.91
C ASP A 50 14.89 2.33 1.64
N ASN A 51 15.22 1.06 1.40
CA ASN A 51 14.65 0.29 0.30
C ASN A 51 13.13 0.11 0.49
N LEU A 52 12.69 -0.21 1.71
CA LEU A 52 11.27 -0.30 2.04
C LEU A 52 10.56 1.04 1.88
N ARG A 53 11.14 2.12 2.39
CA ARG A 53 10.61 3.48 2.21
C ARG A 53 10.42 3.80 0.72
N ASN A 54 11.40 3.50 -0.12
CA ASN A 54 11.33 3.74 -1.56
C ASN A 54 10.23 2.90 -2.24
N LYS A 55 10.13 1.61 -1.91
CA LYS A 55 9.08 0.73 -2.46
C LYS A 55 7.68 1.15 -2.03
N VAL A 56 7.49 1.43 -0.75
CA VAL A 56 6.19 1.89 -0.20
C VAL A 56 5.80 3.25 -0.77
N ASN A 57 6.73 4.21 -0.84
CA ASN A 57 6.45 5.54 -1.42
C ASN A 57 6.14 5.48 -2.92
N LYS A 58 6.66 4.49 -3.65
CA LYS A 58 6.32 4.28 -5.06
C LYS A 58 5.08 3.41 -5.28
N GLY A 59 4.65 2.67 -4.24
CA GLY A 59 3.62 1.64 -4.38
C GLY A 59 4.01 0.48 -5.29
N ILE A 60 5.32 0.22 -5.46
CA ILE A 60 5.83 -0.80 -6.37
C ILE A 60 6.68 -1.79 -5.60
N MET A 61 6.24 -3.05 -5.60
CA MET A 61 6.92 -4.20 -5.01
C MET A 61 6.42 -5.50 -5.63
N GLY A 62 7.17 -6.58 -5.44
CA GLY A 62 6.67 -7.92 -5.76
C GLY A 62 5.50 -8.30 -4.84
N ALA A 63 4.60 -9.14 -5.35
CA ALA A 63 3.45 -9.64 -4.58
C ALA A 63 3.89 -10.46 -3.36
N ASP A 64 5.01 -11.19 -3.48
CA ASP A 64 5.67 -11.89 -2.38
C ASP A 64 6.05 -10.94 -1.24
N LEU A 65 6.69 -9.81 -1.55
CA LEU A 65 7.06 -8.81 -0.55
C LEU A 65 5.84 -8.13 0.07
N LEU A 66 4.79 -7.87 -0.71
CA LEU A 66 3.54 -7.33 -0.18
C LEU A 66 2.95 -8.29 0.88
N LEU A 67 2.85 -9.58 0.58
CA LEU A 67 2.35 -10.59 1.51
C LEU A 67 3.24 -10.74 2.75
N GLN A 68 4.57 -10.67 2.58
CA GLN A 68 5.51 -10.68 3.70
C GLN A 68 5.32 -9.46 4.61
N ILE A 69 5.12 -8.26 4.04
CA ILE A 69 4.81 -7.04 4.79
C ILE A 69 3.49 -7.20 5.56
N MET A 70 2.45 -7.70 4.90
CA MET A 70 1.16 -7.99 5.54
C MET A 70 1.32 -8.92 6.74
N TYR A 71 2.08 -10.01 6.55
CA TYR A 71 2.36 -10.98 7.61
C TYR A 71 3.07 -10.35 8.81
N VAL A 72 4.17 -9.62 8.61
CA VAL A 72 4.96 -9.05 9.73
C VAL A 72 4.32 -7.83 10.38
N LEU A 73 3.42 -7.14 9.66
CA LEU A 73 2.55 -6.13 10.22
C LEU A 73 1.33 -6.75 10.92
N ASN A 74 1.10 -8.06 10.87
CA ASN A 74 -0.12 -8.68 11.39
C ASN A 74 -1.39 -8.03 10.78
N MET A 75 -1.39 -7.87 9.46
CA MET A 75 -2.56 -7.50 8.69
C MET A 75 -3.46 -8.73 8.54
N ARG A 76 -4.74 -8.61 8.90
CA ARG A 76 -5.68 -9.74 8.88
C ARG A 76 -6.34 -9.93 7.52
N ARG A 77 -6.68 -8.84 6.86
CA ARG A 77 -7.37 -8.80 5.57
C ARG A 77 -7.17 -7.42 4.91
N ILE A 78 -7.43 -7.36 3.61
CA ILE A 78 -7.65 -6.13 2.86
C ILE A 78 -9.11 -6.21 2.42
N GLU A 79 -9.95 -5.25 2.81
CA GLU A 79 -11.35 -5.22 2.43
C GLU A 79 -11.53 -4.48 1.11
N ARG A 80 -12.54 -4.86 0.32
CA ARG A 80 -12.85 -4.17 -0.94
C ARG A 80 -13.31 -2.75 -0.66
N GLU A 81 -14.00 -2.55 0.46
CA GLU A 81 -14.50 -1.26 0.93
C GLU A 81 -13.34 -0.31 1.21
N ASP A 82 -12.27 -0.76 1.89
CA ASP A 82 -11.05 0.06 2.10
C ASP A 82 -10.44 0.53 0.75
N ILE A 83 -10.50 -0.32 -0.28
CA ILE A 83 -9.99 0.01 -1.62
C ILE A 83 -10.84 1.13 -2.23
N ILE A 84 -12.16 0.99 -2.19
CA ILE A 84 -13.10 1.98 -2.72
C ILE A 84 -12.95 3.31 -2.00
N ASP A 85 -12.90 3.29 -0.67
CA ASP A 85 -12.75 4.50 0.15
C ASP A 85 -11.45 5.24 -0.19
N ILE A 86 -10.34 4.52 -0.37
CA ILE A 86 -9.06 5.12 -0.76
C ILE A 86 -9.14 5.75 -2.16
N PHE A 87 -9.84 5.13 -3.11
CA PHE A 87 -10.05 5.67 -4.45
C PHE A 87 -10.98 6.90 -4.43
N ALA A 88 -12.05 6.86 -3.65
CA ALA A 88 -12.93 8.01 -3.43
C ALA A 88 -12.15 9.20 -2.83
N ASP A 89 -11.28 8.94 -1.84
CA ASP A 89 -10.32 9.92 -1.28
C ASP A 89 -9.27 10.42 -2.29
N MET A 90 -9.19 9.81 -3.48
CA MET A 90 -8.34 10.23 -4.59
C MET A 90 -9.14 10.96 -5.69
N ASP A 91 -10.44 11.20 -5.50
CA ASP A 91 -11.35 11.75 -6.51
C ASP A 91 -11.40 10.85 -7.77
N ILE A 92 -11.44 9.53 -7.52
CA ILE A 92 -11.50 8.48 -8.54
C ILE A 92 -12.67 7.56 -8.21
N ASP A 93 -13.63 7.50 -9.12
CA ASP A 93 -14.76 6.58 -9.00
C ASP A 93 -14.45 5.23 -9.65
N LEU A 94 -14.72 4.15 -8.91
CA LEU A 94 -14.59 2.77 -9.38
C LEU A 94 -15.94 2.15 -9.81
N GLU A 95 -17.07 2.83 -9.56
CA GLU A 95 -18.40 2.27 -9.78
C GLU A 95 -18.84 2.22 -11.25
N ASP A 96 -18.14 2.91 -12.15
CA ASP A 96 -18.47 3.01 -13.59
C ASP A 96 -17.73 2.01 -14.52
N SER A 97 -17.47 0.76 -14.07
CA SER A 97 -16.89 -0.29 -14.94
C SER A 97 -17.66 -1.60 -14.98
#